data_AF-A0A139A1C4-F1
#
_entry.id   AF-A0A139A1C4-F1
#
_cell.length_a   1.000
_cell.length_b   1.000
_cell.length_c   1.000
_cell.angle_alpha   90.00
_cell.angle_beta   90.00
_cell.angle_gamma   90.00
#
_symmetry.space_group_name_H-M   'P 1'
#
loop_
_entity.id
_entity.type
_entity.pdbx_description
1 polymer ?
#
loop_
_entity_poly.entity_id
_entity_poly.type
_entity_poly.pdbx_seq_one_letter_code
_entity_poly.pdbx_strand_id
1 'polypeptide(L)'
;MPTYNLLYPCPIPIGHRVSVTVYSRPKNGLFGTKGRVTVDKEPVVVDLDTGVEYAPAWLYGYNGMTSASGMHGVGPNQLVGVKTEKVEQGVVRQCRIFTNVGGDLNQWMQTFLTTE
;
A
#
# COMPACT_ATOMS: atom_id res chain seq x y z
N MET A 1 1.59 -5.29 19.27
CA MET A 1 2.33 -5.47 18.01
C MET A 1 1.33 -5.58 16.87
N PRO A 2 1.02 -4.49 16.15
CA PRO A 2 0.15 -4.53 14.99
C PRO A 2 0.76 -5.41 13.87
N THR A 3 -0.10 -6.02 13.06
CA THR A 3 0.29 -6.76 11.86
C THR A 3 -0.53 -6.29 10.67
N TYR A 4 0.15 -5.85 9.62
CA TYR A 4 -0.44 -5.36 8.38
C TYR A 4 -0.45 -6.46 7.33
N ASN A 5 -1.59 -6.61 6.66
CA ASN A 5 -1.76 -7.53 5.53
C ASN A 5 -1.83 -6.71 4.24
N LEU A 6 -0.69 -6.62 3.54
CA LEU A 6 -0.48 -5.76 2.39
C LEU A 6 -0.74 -6.53 1.08
N LEU A 7 -1.47 -5.93 0.14
CA LEU A 7 -1.76 -6.50 -1.20
C LEU A 7 -0.64 -6.26 -2.22
N TYR A 8 0.56 -5.92 -1.77
CA TYR A 8 1.73 -5.67 -2.61
C TYR A 8 3.00 -6.11 -1.87
N PRO A 9 4.11 -6.40 -2.58
CA PRO A 9 5.35 -6.81 -1.96
C PRO A 9 6.00 -5.66 -1.17
N CYS A 10 6.36 -5.92 0.08
CA CYS A 10 7.03 -4.96 0.96
C CYS A 10 8.18 -5.64 1.74
N PRO A 11 9.29 -6.01 1.07
CA PRO A 11 10.44 -6.65 1.69
C PRO A 11 11.25 -5.67 2.55
N ILE A 12 10.87 -5.52 3.82
CA ILE A 12 11.61 -4.70 4.78
C ILE A 12 12.36 -5.62 5.75
N PRO A 13 13.68 -5.45 5.94
CA PRO A 13 14.45 -6.24 6.90
C PRO A 13 13.94 -6.11 8.33
N ILE A 14 14.06 -7.19 9.10
CA ILE A 14 13.77 -7.17 10.54
C ILE A 14 14.74 -6.20 11.24
N GLY A 15 14.20 -5.39 12.15
CA GLY A 15 14.95 -4.37 12.88
C GLY A 15 14.90 -2.98 12.25
N HIS A 16 14.41 -2.84 11.01
CA HIS A 16 14.26 -1.54 10.38
C HIS A 16 13.12 -0.72 10.99
N ARG A 17 13.31 0.59 11.08
CA ARG A 17 12.27 1.55 11.45
C ARG A 17 11.34 1.79 10.26
N VAL A 18 10.03 1.81 10.48
CA VAL A 18 9.03 2.04 9.43
C VAL A 18 8.02 3.09 9.83
N SER A 19 7.48 3.78 8.82
CA SER A 19 6.24 4.56 8.93
C SER A 19 5.18 3.93 8.04
N VAL A 20 4.01 3.64 8.61
CA VAL A 20 2.86 3.08 7.91
C VAL A 20 1.75 4.12 7.89
N THR A 21 1.37 4.56 6.70
CA THR A 21 0.31 5.55 6.48
C THR A 21 -0.89 4.90 5.82
N VAL A 22 -2.02 4.88 6.52
CA VAL A 22 -3.30 4.39 6.00
C VAL A 22 -4.12 5.55 5.47
N TYR A 23 -4.65 5.38 4.27
CA TYR A 23 -5.51 6.35 3.61
C TYR A 23 -6.96 5.87 3.56
N SER A 24 -7.87 6.79 3.29
CA SER A 24 -9.17 6.50 2.71
C SER A 24 -9.28 7.10 1.31
N ARG A 25 -10.10 6.51 0.44
CA ARG A 25 -10.43 7.03 -0.90
C ARG A 25 -11.93 7.24 -1.07
N PRO A 26 -12.38 8.12 -1.99
CA PRO A 26 -13.80 8.29 -2.27
C PRO A 26 -14.43 6.96 -2.70
N LYS A 27 -15.62 6.66 -2.20
CA LYS A 27 -16.41 5.51 -2.63
C LYS A 27 -17.20 5.91 -3.88
N ASN A 28 -16.91 5.28 -5.02
CA ASN A 28 -17.72 5.43 -6.23
C ASN A 28 -19.01 4.61 -6.06
N GLY A 29 -20.08 5.24 -5.55
CA GLY A 29 -21.39 4.60 -5.40
C GLY A 29 -22.28 4.84 -6.61
N LEU A 30 -22.89 3.78 -7.16
CA LEU A 30 -23.91 3.85 -8.23
C LEU A 30 -25.24 4.51 -7.79
N PHE A 31 -25.41 4.88 -6.51
CA PHE A 31 -26.68 5.37 -5.95
C PHE A 31 -26.51 6.49 -4.90
N GLY A 32 -25.65 7.49 -5.18
CA GLY A 32 -25.64 8.74 -4.40
C GLY A 32 -25.10 8.67 -2.96
N THR A 33 -24.61 7.51 -2.50
CA THR A 33 -23.90 7.41 -1.21
C THR A 33 -22.51 8.04 -1.34
N LYS A 34 -22.42 9.34 -1.02
CA LYS A 34 -21.15 10.02 -0.81
C LYS A 34 -20.49 9.45 0.45
N GLY A 35 -19.31 8.86 0.31
CA GLY A 35 -18.58 8.27 1.43
C GLY A 35 -17.12 8.03 1.08
N ARG A 36 -16.34 7.63 2.07
CA ARG A 36 -14.95 7.23 1.90
C ARG A 36 -14.78 5.79 2.37
N VAL A 37 -13.88 5.05 1.74
CA VAL A 37 -13.50 3.70 2.15
C VAL A 37 -12.05 3.74 2.58
N THR A 38 -11.78 3.29 3.82
CA THR A 38 -10.43 3.09 4.32
C THR A 38 -9.80 1.89 3.61
N VAL A 39 -8.54 2.02 3.21
CA VAL A 39 -7.80 1.01 2.44
C VAL A 39 -6.68 0.41 3.30
N ASP A 40 -7.05 -0.26 4.38
CA ASP A 40 -6.11 -0.79 5.39
C ASP A 40 -5.12 -1.83 4.84
N LYS A 41 -5.45 -2.47 3.71
CA LYS A 41 -4.60 -3.48 3.04
C LYS A 41 -3.69 -2.89 1.97
N GLU A 42 -3.80 -1.59 1.72
CA GLU A 42 -3.01 -0.87 0.73
C GLU A 42 -2.47 0.45 1.33
N PRO A 43 -1.81 0.42 2.51
CA PRO A 43 -1.19 1.63 3.07
C PRO A 43 0.01 2.06 2.23
N VAL A 44 0.63 3.20 2.56
CA VAL A 44 2.02 3.48 2.19
C VAL A 44 2.91 3.05 3.34
N VAL A 45 3.97 2.30 3.05
CA VAL A 45 4.99 1.91 4.02
C VAL A 45 6.31 2.50 3.59
N VAL A 46 6.93 3.30 4.46
CA VAL A 46 8.28 3.84 4.25
C VAL A 46 9.24 3.13 5.19
N ASP A 47 10.28 2.51 4.64
CA ASP A 47 11.46 2.07 5.39
C ASP A 47 12.31 3.31 5.70
N LEU A 48 12.30 3.74 6.96
CA LEU A 48 12.96 4.96 7.41
C LEU A 48 14.48 4.81 7.48
N ASP A 49 15.01 3.59 7.43
CA ASP A 49 16.45 3.34 7.47
C ASP A 49 17.08 3.34 6.08
N THR A 50 16.30 3.02 5.04
CA THR A 50 16.77 3.02 3.64
C THR A 50 16.16 4.13 2.79
N GLY A 51 15.09 4.76 3.26
CA GLY A 51 14.30 5.74 2.50
C GLY A 51 13.41 5.14 1.42
N VAL A 52 13.32 3.80 1.33
CA VAL A 52 12.49 3.12 0.32
C VAL A 52 11.01 3.23 0.68
N GLU A 53 10.21 3.67 -0.28
CA GLU A 53 8.76 3.72 -0.17
C GLU A 53 8.11 2.54 -0.92
N TYR A 54 7.20 1.86 -0.24
CA TYR A 54 6.33 0.83 -0.78
C TYR A 54 4.89 1.36 -0.77
N ALA A 55 4.30 1.47 -1.95
CA ALA A 55 2.99 2.09 -2.10
C ALA A 55 2.18 1.42 -3.22
N PRO A 56 0.85 1.38 -3.09
CA PRO A 56 0.01 0.87 -4.15
C PRO A 56 -0.06 1.86 -5.31
N ALA A 57 0.03 1.34 -6.53
CA ALA A 57 0.03 2.12 -7.76
C ALA A 57 -1.13 3.12 -7.89
N TRP A 58 -2.34 2.73 -7.46
CA TRP A 58 -3.55 3.55 -7.59
C TRP A 58 -3.45 4.87 -6.82
N LEU A 59 -2.62 4.94 -5.78
CA LEU A 59 -2.45 6.14 -4.97
C LEU A 59 -1.87 7.30 -5.79
N TYR A 60 -1.02 6.96 -6.76
CA TYR A 60 -0.34 7.87 -7.68
C TYR A 60 -1.07 7.98 -9.03
N GLY A 61 -2.38 7.75 -9.05
CA GLY A 61 -3.20 7.94 -10.25
C GLY A 61 -3.08 6.86 -11.31
N TYR A 62 -2.39 5.75 -11.03
CA TYR A 62 -2.36 4.61 -11.94
C TYR A 62 -3.73 3.93 -12.00
N ASN A 63 -4.29 3.83 -13.20
CA ASN A 63 -5.62 3.29 -13.49
C ASN A 63 -5.57 1.95 -14.25
N GLY A 64 -4.44 1.25 -14.23
CA GLY A 64 -4.30 -0.04 -14.92
C GLY A 64 -3.68 0.02 -16.32
N MET A 65 -3.34 1.22 -16.83
CA MET A 65 -2.62 1.38 -18.09
C MET A 65 -1.10 1.43 -17.86
N THR A 66 -0.42 0.29 -18.01
CA THR A 66 1.04 0.28 -18.17
C THR A 66 1.41 0.80 -19.56
N SER A 67 2.39 1.70 -19.64
CA SER A 67 3.04 2.03 -20.91
C SER A 67 4.34 1.25 -21.04
N ALA A 68 4.88 1.17 -22.26
CA ALA A 68 6.22 0.63 -22.50
C ALA A 68 7.32 1.39 -21.74
N SER A 69 7.06 2.65 -21.33
CA SER A 69 7.97 3.49 -20.53
C SER A 69 7.78 3.38 -19.01
N GLY A 70 6.92 2.47 -18.53
CA GLY A 70 6.59 2.33 -17.11
C GLY A 70 5.22 2.92 -16.75
N MET A 71 5.00 3.18 -15.46
CA MET A 71 3.75 3.76 -14.97
C MET A 71 3.69 5.26 -15.31
N HIS A 72 2.84 5.65 -16.25
CA HIS A 72 2.54 7.07 -16.46
C HIS A 72 1.81 7.63 -15.23
N GLY A 73 2.23 8.82 -14.77
CA GLY A 73 1.54 9.53 -13.68
C GLY A 73 2.15 9.38 -12.28
N VAL A 74 3.23 8.61 -12.11
CA VAL A 74 3.96 8.52 -10.82
C VAL A 74 4.85 9.75 -10.63
N GLY A 75 4.21 10.91 -10.46
CA GLY A 75 4.88 12.09 -9.93
C GLY A 75 4.98 11.99 -8.40
N PRO A 76 6.09 12.42 -7.77
CA PRO A 76 6.29 12.33 -6.31
C PRO A 76 5.26 13.10 -5.47
N ASN A 77 4.38 13.89 -6.10
CA ASN A 77 3.56 14.90 -5.44
C ASN A 77 2.06 14.78 -5.70
N GLN A 78 1.56 13.69 -6.30
CA GLN A 78 0.14 13.62 -6.68
C GLN A 78 -0.57 12.42 -6.06
N LEU A 79 -0.99 12.57 -4.80
CA LEU A 79 -1.91 11.66 -4.14
C LEU A 79 -3.35 11.95 -4.62
N VAL A 80 -4.03 10.97 -5.21
CA VAL A 80 -5.32 11.22 -5.88
C VAL A 80 -6.51 11.10 -4.92
N GLY A 81 -7.08 12.25 -4.51
CA GLY A 81 -8.36 12.31 -3.81
C GLY A 81 -8.41 11.61 -2.45
N VAL A 82 -7.25 11.23 -1.90
CA VAL A 82 -7.12 10.50 -0.65
C VAL A 82 -7.14 11.42 0.58
N LYS A 83 -7.37 10.81 1.74
CA LYS A 83 -7.26 11.45 3.05
C LYS A 83 -6.47 10.52 3.94
N THR A 84 -5.49 11.04 4.66
CA THR A 84 -4.78 10.28 5.68
C THR A 84 -5.72 10.00 6.84
N GLU A 85 -5.90 8.71 7.17
CA GLU A 85 -6.72 8.29 8.32
C GLU A 85 -5.83 7.96 9.52
N LYS A 86 -4.65 7.39 9.27
CA LYS A 86 -3.76 6.92 10.33
C LYS A 86 -2.31 6.98 9.87
N VAL A 87 -1.43 7.38 10.78
CA VAL A 87 0.03 7.23 10.64
C VAL A 87 0.53 6.50 11.87
N GLU A 88 1.27 5.43 11.67
CA GLU A 88 1.93 4.68 12.74
C GLU A 88 3.41 4.52 12.42
N GLN A 89 4.24 4.60 13.44
CA GLN A 89 5.66 4.29 13.34
C GLN A 89 5.98 3.11 14.24
N GLY A 90 6.96 2.31 13.86
CA GLY A 90 7.40 1.16 14.63
C GLY A 90 8.66 0.53 14.06
N VAL A 91 9.07 -0.58 14.66
CA VAL A 91 10.22 -1.37 14.19
C VAL A 91 9.73 -2.72 13.68
N VAL A 92 10.25 -3.15 12.52
CA VAL A 92 9.86 -4.43 11.91
C VAL A 92 10.35 -5.59 12.77
N ARG A 93 9.41 -6.43 13.22
CA ARG A 93 9.69 -7.68 13.96
C ARG A 93 9.54 -8.91 13.09
N GLN A 94 8.69 -8.86 12.08
CA GLN A 94 8.51 -9.94 11.13
C GLN A 94 8.08 -9.39 9.77
N CYS A 95 8.68 -9.89 8.69
CA CYS A 95 8.24 -9.65 7.33
C CYS A 95 8.12 -11.01 6.63
N ARG A 96 6.92 -11.37 6.17
CA ARG A 96 6.66 -12.59 5.41
C ARG A 96 5.99 -12.22 4.10
N ILE A 97 6.52 -12.72 2.99
CA ILE A 97 5.99 -12.48 1.65
C ILE A 97 5.53 -13.81 1.07
N PHE A 98 4.28 -13.86 0.64
CA PHE A 98 3.67 -15.04 0.04
C PHE A 98 3.24 -14.71 -1.39
N THR A 99 3.55 -15.61 -2.30
CA THR A 99 2.91 -15.66 -3.62
C THR A 99 1.61 -16.43 -3.47
N ASN A 100 0.48 -15.76 -3.70
CA ASN A 100 -0.81 -16.42 -3.76
C ASN A 100 -1.19 -16.66 -5.22
N VAL A 101 -1.79 -17.81 -5.49
CA VAL A 101 -2.39 -18.13 -6.77
C VAL A 101 -3.90 -17.98 -6.62
N GLY A 102 -4.48 -16.98 -7.28
CA GLY A 102 -5.93 -16.81 -7.37
C GLY A 102 -6.57 -17.75 -8.39
N GLY A 103 -7.91 -17.86 -8.33
CA GLY A 103 -8.70 -18.77 -9.18
C GLY A 103 -8.50 -18.63 -10.70
N ASP A 104 -7.98 -17.49 -11.16
CA ASP A 104 -7.74 -17.20 -12.58
C ASP A 104 -6.25 -17.22 -12.97
N LEU A 105 -5.38 -17.94 -12.24
CA LEU A 105 -3.91 -17.98 -12.45
C LEU A 105 -3.19 -16.62 -12.27
N ASN A 106 -3.91 -15.56 -11.93
CA ASN A 106 -3.33 -14.28 -11.55
C ASN A 106 -2.53 -14.48 -10.26
N GLN A 107 -1.20 -14.40 -10.37
CA GLN A 107 -0.30 -14.41 -9.23
C GLN A 107 -0.30 -13.02 -8.61
N TRP A 108 -0.64 -12.94 -7.33
CA TRP A 108 -0.45 -11.71 -6.55
C TRP A 108 0.42 -12.00 -5.34
N MET A 109 1.24 -11.01 -4.97
CA MET A 109 2.07 -11.07 -3.77
C MET A 109 1.33 -10.45 -2.60
N GLN A 110 1.50 -11.05 -1.43
CA GLN A 110 0.96 -10.55 -0.18
C GLN A 110 2.06 -10.47 0.86
N THR A 111 2.15 -9.35 1.57
CA THR A 111 3.11 -9.19 2.66
C THR A 111 2.39 -9.11 4.00
N PHE A 112 2.82 -9.92 4.97
CA PHE A 112 2.47 -9.79 6.37
C PHE A 112 3.63 -9.11 7.10
N LEU A 113 3.41 -7.85 7.49
CA LEU A 113 4.40 -7.02 8.18
C LEU A 113 3.96 -6.81 9.63
N THR A 114 4.76 -7.26 10.59
CA THR A 114 4.50 -7.07 12.02
C THR A 114 5.48 -6.06 12.60
N THR A 115 4.97 -5.06 13.32
CA THR A 115 5.79 -4.05 14.00
C THR A 115 5.56 -4.05 15.52
N GLU A 116 6.54 -3.53 16.25
CA GLU A 116 6.41 -3.16 17.66
C GLU A 116 6.15 -1.67 17.87
#